data_AF-A0A4Y2L316-F1
#
_entry.id   AF-A0A4Y2L316-F1
#
_cell.length_a   1.000
_cell.length_b   1.000
_cell.length_c   1.000
_cell.angle_alpha   90.00
_cell.angle_beta   90.00
_cell.angle_gamma   90.00
#
_symmetry.space_group_name_H-M   'P 1'
#
loop_
_entity.id
_entity.type
_entity.pdbx_description
1 polymer ?
#
loop_
_entity_poly.entity_id
_entity_poly.type
_entity_poly.pdbx_seq_one_letter_code
_entity_poly.pdbx_strand_id
1 'polypeptide(L)'
;METDISVEALPMTAKDRWILSEIQKAQLEHPEIRPVLKMKLNSADRPSWQEIARESPATKRHWALWNSLYLKDGVLYRSWERNDGDFH
;
A
#
# COMPACT_ATOMS: atom_id res chain seq x y z
N MET A 1 21.54 -30.09 -4.74
CA MET A 1 21.22 -29.54 -6.06
C MET A 1 19.81 -29.02 -5.95
N GLU A 2 19.71 -27.78 -5.50
CA GLU A 2 18.43 -27.13 -5.19
C GLU A 2 18.12 -26.28 -6.41
N THR A 3 17.03 -26.60 -7.10
CA THR A 3 16.59 -25.87 -8.28
C THR A 3 16.20 -24.47 -7.86
N ASP A 4 17.00 -23.50 -8.28
CA ASP A 4 16.67 -22.07 -8.25
C ASP A 4 15.44 -21.86 -9.14
N ILE A 5 14.27 -21.81 -8.51
CA ILE A 5 13.02 -21.48 -9.19
C ILE A 5 13.00 -19.97 -9.33
N SER A 6 13.78 -19.46 -10.28
CA SER A 6 13.66 -18.09 -10.75
C SER A 6 12.28 -17.94 -11.40
N VAL A 7 11.33 -17.43 -10.61
CA VAL A 7 10.00 -17.03 -11.07
C VAL A 7 10.16 -15.88 -12.06
N GLU A 8 10.24 -16.21 -13.35
CA GLU A 8 10.27 -15.22 -14.42
C GLU A 8 8.95 -14.45 -14.37
N ALA A 9 8.98 -13.23 -13.83
CA ALA A 9 7.81 -12.39 -13.70
C ALA A 9 7.28 -12.10 -15.11
N LEU A 10 6.11 -12.66 -15.45
CA LEU A 10 5.48 -12.41 -16.73
C LEU A 10 5.35 -10.89 -16.95
N PRO A 11 5.69 -10.39 -18.14
CA PRO A 11 5.64 -8.98 -18.40
C PRO A 11 4.20 -8.47 -18.26
N MET A 12 4.02 -7.41 -17.45
CA MET A 12 2.74 -6.72 -17.29
C MET A 12 2.15 -6.37 -18.67
N THR A 13 0.88 -6.71 -18.90
CA THR A 13 0.23 -6.38 -20.17
C THR A 13 -0.06 -4.87 -20.24
N ALA A 14 -0.31 -4.35 -21.45
CA ALA A 14 -0.74 -2.96 -21.60
C ALA A 14 -2.06 -2.68 -20.86
N LYS A 15 -2.93 -3.68 -20.76
CA LYS A 15 -4.18 -3.60 -20.01
C LYS A 15 -3.93 -3.49 -18.51
N ASP A 16 -3.01 -4.30 -17.98
CA ASP A 16 -2.66 -4.24 -16.55
C ASP A 16 -2.08 -2.88 -16.18
N ARG A 17 -1.20 -2.32 -17.02
CA ARG A 17 -0.68 -0.96 -16.84
C ARG A 17 -1.78 0.09 -16.82
N TRP A 18 -2.76 -0.03 -17.72
CA TRP A 18 -3.90 0.89 -17.75
C TRP A 18 -4.77 0.78 -16.50
N ILE A 19 -5.13 -0.44 -16.08
CA ILE A 19 -5.91 -0.67 -14.86
C ILE A 19 -5.17 -0.11 -13.63
N LEU A 20 -3.86 -0.33 -13.55
CA LEU A 20 -3.04 0.18 -12.46
C LEU A 20 -3.05 1.71 -12.41
N SER A 21 -2.95 2.38 -13.56
CA SER A 21 -3.07 3.84 -13.66
C SER A 21 -4.41 4.35 -13.15
N GLU A 22 -5.51 3.67 -13.50
CA GLU A 22 -6.85 4.04 -13.03
C GLU A 22 -7.00 3.86 -11.51
N ILE A 23 -6.44 2.78 -10.95
CA ILE A 23 -6.43 2.55 -9.49
C ILE A 23 -5.60 3.63 -8.78
N GLN A 24 -4.42 3.94 -9.29
CA GLN A 24 -3.56 4.98 -8.71
C GLN A 24 -4.28 6.33 -8.70
N LYS A 25 -4.90 6.69 -9.83
CA LYS A 25 -5.67 7.93 -9.95
C LYS A 25 -6.84 7.96 -8.97
N ALA A 26 -7.61 6.88 -8.87
CA ALA A 26 -8.74 6.79 -7.94
C ALA A 26 -8.29 6.98 -6.48
N GLN A 27 -7.16 6.39 -6.07
CA GLN A 27 -6.62 6.58 -4.72
C GLN A 27 -6.13 8.02 -4.48
N LEU A 28 -5.56 8.66 -5.50
CA LEU A 28 -5.15 10.07 -5.43
C LEU A 28 -6.33 11.04 -5.43
N GLU A 29 -7.47 10.68 -6.01
CA GLU A 29 -8.69 11.50 -5.97
C GLU A 29 -9.47 11.29 -4.66
N HIS A 30 -9.33 10.12 -4.03
CA HIS A 30 -10.05 9.78 -2.81
C HIS A 30 -9.57 10.62 -1.60
N PRO A 31 -10.44 11.44 -0.97
CA PRO A 31 -10.02 12.43 0.03
C PRO A 31 -9.44 11.81 1.31
N GLU A 32 -9.82 10.57 1.64
CA GLU A 32 -9.36 9.88 2.86
C GLU A 32 -8.14 8.99 2.63
N ILE A 33 -7.85 8.62 1.37
CA ILE A 33 -6.71 7.74 1.02
C ILE A 33 -5.56 8.59 0.50
N ARG A 34 -5.85 9.66 -0.25
CA ARG A 34 -4.84 10.57 -0.80
C ARG A 34 -3.82 11.06 0.23
N PRO A 35 -4.18 11.47 1.46
CA PRO A 35 -3.19 11.95 2.43
C PRO A 35 -2.23 10.83 2.86
N VAL A 36 -2.74 9.64 3.19
CA VAL A 36 -1.91 8.50 3.61
C VAL A 36 -1.04 7.98 2.45
N LEU A 37 -1.56 7.97 1.22
CA LEU A 37 -0.79 7.62 0.02
C LEU A 37 0.37 8.61 -0.19
N LYS A 38 0.10 9.92 -0.13
CA LYS A 38 1.15 10.95 -0.23
C LYS A 38 2.21 10.79 0.85
N MET A 39 1.80 10.55 2.10
CA MET A 39 2.73 10.30 3.20
C MET A 39 3.62 9.08 2.92
N LYS A 40 3.04 7.96 2.46
CA LYS A 40 3.80 6.74 2.14
C LYS A 40 4.75 6.92 0.95
N LEU A 41 4.39 7.76 -0.02
CA LEU A 41 5.25 8.12 -1.15
C LEU A 41 6.42 9.02 -0.72
N ASN A 42 6.21 9.87 0.28
CA ASN A 42 7.22 10.82 0.76
C ASN A 42 8.18 10.20 1.79
N SER A 43 7.73 9.23 2.58
CA SER A 43 8.56 8.59 3.61
C SER A 43 8.16 7.13 3.86
N ALA A 44 9.17 6.30 4.11
CA ALA A 44 8.96 4.94 4.60
C ALA A 44 8.44 4.93 6.05
N ASP A 45 8.91 5.90 6.85
CA ASP A 45 8.62 6.04 8.28
C ASP A 45 7.20 6.50 8.53
N ARG A 46 6.64 6.02 9.65
CA ARG A 46 5.29 6.40 10.07
C ARG A 46 5.26 7.88 10.49
N PRO A 47 4.34 8.69 9.95
CA PRO A 47 4.16 10.07 10.38
C PRO A 47 3.89 10.13 11.89
N SER A 48 4.34 11.19 12.54
CA SER A 48 4.04 11.42 13.95
C SER A 48 2.54 11.70 14.17
N TRP A 49 2.09 11.57 15.41
CA TRP A 49 0.71 11.89 15.77
C TRP A 49 0.35 13.37 15.49
N GLN A 50 1.31 14.29 15.66
CA GLN A 50 1.06 15.72 15.44
C GLN A 50 0.76 16.03 13.96
N GLU A 51 1.44 15.34 13.04
CA GLU A 51 1.23 15.49 11.60
C GLU A 51 -0.15 14.97 11.17
N ILE A 52 -0.66 13.90 11.79
CA ILE A 52 -1.97 13.31 11.44
C ILE A 52 -3.13 13.93 12.26
N ALA A 53 -2.86 14.68 13.33
CA ALA A 53 -3.89 15.14 14.26
C ALA A 53 -4.96 16.01 13.59
N ARG A 54 -4.60 16.77 12.55
CA ARG A 54 -5.52 17.66 11.81
C ARG A 54 -6.25 16.96 10.67
N GLU A 55 -5.85 15.73 10.33
CA GLU A 55 -6.48 14.95 9.28
C GLU A 55 -7.83 14.36 9.71
N SER A 56 -8.60 13.90 8.71
CA SER A 56 -9.91 13.31 8.94
C SER A 56 -9.83 12.03 9.80
N PRO A 57 -10.91 11.66 10.51
CA PRO A 57 -10.97 10.41 11.25
C PRO A 57 -10.64 9.17 10.42
N ALA A 58 -11.04 9.14 9.14
CA ALA A 58 -10.75 8.02 8.25
C ALA A 58 -9.28 7.96 7.83
N THR A 59 -8.65 9.11 7.57
CA THR A 59 -7.20 9.15 7.31
C THR A 59 -6.43 8.64 8.53
N LYS A 60 -6.85 9.02 9.74
CA LYS A 60 -6.27 8.52 11.01
C LYS A 60 -6.41 7.00 11.16
N ARG A 61 -7.52 6.40 10.70
CA ARG A 61 -7.69 4.94 10.67
C ARG A 61 -6.68 4.26 9.75
N HIS A 62 -6.45 4.82 8.56
CA HIS A 62 -5.41 4.31 7.65
C HIS A 62 -4.00 4.49 8.24
N TRP A 63 -3.72 5.62 8.89
CA TRP A 63 -2.47 5.84 9.61
C TRP A 63 -2.28 4.86 10.78
N ALA A 64 -3.34 4.46 11.47
CA ALA A 64 -3.27 3.42 12.50
C ALA A 64 -2.82 2.07 11.92
N LEU A 65 -3.19 1.81 10.65
CA LEU A 65 -2.82 0.63 9.89
C LEU A 65 -1.48 0.77 9.15
N TRP A 66 -0.69 1.83 9.39
CA TRP A 66 0.50 2.15 8.60
C TRP A 66 1.45 0.99 8.35
N ASN A 67 1.70 0.15 9.37
CA ASN A 67 2.62 -0.99 9.26
C ASN A 67 2.11 -2.10 8.33
N SER A 68 0.78 -2.17 8.14
CA SER A 68 0.14 -3.07 7.16
C SER A 68 0.01 -2.44 5.78
N LEU A 69 0.35 -1.16 5.60
CA LEU A 69 0.24 -0.47 4.32
C LEU A 69 1.59 -0.47 3.61
N TYR A 70 1.58 -0.83 2.33
CA TYR A 70 2.78 -0.81 1.48
C TYR A 70 2.46 -0.26 0.10
N LEU A 71 3.48 0.27 -0.56
CA LEU A 71 3.37 0.75 -1.93
C LEU A 71 3.89 -0.29 -2.90
N LYS A 72 3.16 -0.49 -3.98
CA LYS A 72 3.62 -1.25 -5.15
C LYS A 72 3.17 -0.54 -6.41
N ASP A 73 4.12 -0.26 -7.29
CA ASP A 73 3.89 0.44 -8.56
C ASP A 73 3.08 1.75 -8.42
N GLY A 74 3.29 2.49 -7.32
CA GLY A 74 2.61 3.75 -7.03
C GLY A 74 1.19 3.63 -6.45
N VAL A 75 0.71 2.41 -6.22
CA VAL A 75 -0.59 2.10 -5.60
C VAL A 75 -0.39 1.65 -4.14
N LEU A 76 -1.28 2.10 -3.26
CA LEU A 76 -1.33 1.72 -1.85
C LEU A 76 -2.08 0.40 -1.68
N TYR A 77 -1.42 -0.58 -1.08
CA TYR A 77 -1.98 -1.88 -0.73
C TYR A 77 -2.00 -2.05 0.78
N ARG A 78 -2.94 -2.89 1.26
CA ARG A 78 -2.97 -3.38 2.63
C ARG A 78 -2.55 -4.85 2.65
N SER A 79 -1.50 -5.20 3.38
CA SER A 79 -1.21 -6.58 3.73
C SER A 79 -2.25 -7.05 4.74
N TRP A 80 -2.74 -8.26 4.52
CA TRP A 80 -3.38 -9.02 5.56
C TRP A 80 -2.34 -9.98 6.09
N GLU A 81 -1.98 -9.87 7.36
CA GLU A 81 -1.32 -10.99 8.04
C GLU A 81 -2.37 -12.10 8.11
N ARG A 82 -2.12 -13.21 7.42
CA ARG A 82 -2.87 -14.43 7.69
C ARG A 82 -2.54 -14.81 9.12
N ASN A 83 -3.55 -14.88 9.98
CA ASN A 83 -3.49 -15.58 11.25
C ASN A 83 -3.42 -17.10 10.95
N ASP A 84 -2.40 -17.54 10.21
CA ASP A 84 -2.03 -18.95 10.24
C ASP A 84 -1.27 -19.12 11.55
N GLY A 85 -2.04 -19.28 12.63
CA GLY A 85 -1.52 -19.73 13.91
C GLY A 85 -0.91 -21.10 13.69
N ASP A 86 0.38 -21.11 13.38
CA ASP A 86 1.18 -22.31 13.35
C ASP A 86 1.27 -22.81 14.80
N PHE A 87 0.47 -23.82 15.09
CA PHE A 87 0.58 -24.61 16.30
C PHE A 87 1.84 -25.46 16.13
N HIS A 88 2.87 -25.18 16.95
CA HIS A 88 3.99 -26.09 17.18
C HIS A 88 3.54 -27.51 17.50
#